data_AF-A0A8S9KFA5-F1
#
_entry.id   AF-A0A8S9KFA5-F1
#
_cell.length_a   1.000
_cell.length_b   1.000
_cell.length_c   1.000
_cell.angle_alpha   90.00
_cell.angle_beta   90.00
_cell.angle_gamma   90.00
#
_symmetry.space_group_name_H-M   'P 1'
#
loop_
_entity.id
_entity.type
_entity.pdbx_description
1 polymer ?
#
loop_
_entity_poly.entity_id
_entity_poly.type
_entity_poly.pdbx_seq_one_letter_code
_entity_poly.pdbx_strand_id
1 'polypeptide(L)'
;EDDSKLVDGITERVSKMLFSVKPRNGNNLIGIDEHMNELYPRLDLNSNQGVQVIGIWGRGSMGRSALARHVHESISHNFEAHCFLEDVHEY
;
A
#
# COMPACT_ATOMS: atom_id res chain seq x y z
N GLU A 1 -22.92 -22.84 6.97
CA GLU A 1 -21.87 -22.85 5.92
C GLU A 1 -22.15 -21.83 4.82
N ASP A 2 -23.41 -21.68 4.41
CA ASP A 2 -23.80 -20.69 3.39
C ASP A 2 -23.78 -19.25 3.92
N ASP A 3 -24.25 -19.03 5.15
CA ASP A 3 -24.29 -17.69 5.77
C ASP A 3 -22.90 -17.06 5.96
N SER A 4 -21.88 -17.86 6.30
CA SER A 4 -20.51 -17.35 6.47
C SER A 4 -19.95 -16.79 5.16
N LYS A 5 -20.20 -17.48 4.04
CA LYS A 5 -19.74 -17.04 2.71
C LYS A 5 -20.44 -15.76 2.26
N LEU A 6 -21.72 -15.61 2.61
CA LEU A 6 -22.47 -14.38 2.36
C LEU A 6 -21.91 -13.21 3.16
N VAL A 7 -21.60 -13.43 4.44
CA VAL A 7 -20.98 -12.42 5.31
C VAL A 7 -19.59 -12.02 4.79
N ASP A 8 -18.76 -12.98 4.39
CA ASP A 8 -17.43 -12.72 3.84
C ASP A 8 -17.50 -11.90 2.54
N GLY A 9 -18.41 -12.27 1.62
CA GLY A 9 -18.61 -11.54 0.38
C GLY A 9 -19.12 -10.11 0.59
N ILE A 10 -19.98 -9.88 1.59
CA ILE A 10 -20.43 -8.53 1.96
C ILE A 10 -19.26 -7.75 2.56
N THR A 11 -18.48 -8.36 3.45
CA THR A 11 -17.34 -7.74 4.14
C THR A 11 -16.26 -7.32 3.15
N GLU A 12 -15.93 -8.18 2.19
CA GLU A 12 -14.96 -7.91 1.14
C GLU A 12 -15.42 -6.75 0.24
N ARG A 13 -16.71 -6.75 -0.15
CA ARG A 13 -17.29 -5.71 -1.02
C ARG A 13 -17.33 -4.35 -0.34
N VAL A 14 -17.71 -4.30 0.93
CA VAL A 14 -17.73 -3.05 1.72
C VAL A 14 -16.31 -2.54 1.93
N SER A 15 -15.36 -3.44 2.25
CA SER A 15 -13.94 -3.09 2.36
C SER A 15 -13.41 -2.47 1.07
N LYS A 16 -13.61 -3.13 -0.08
CA LYS A 16 -13.22 -2.61 -1.40
C LYS A 16 -13.83 -1.24 -1.70
N MET A 17 -15.10 -1.01 -1.35
CA MET A 17 -15.73 0.31 -1.50
C MET A 17 -15.07 1.38 -0.62
N LEU A 18 -14.78 1.07 0.65
CA LEU A 18 -14.15 2.01 1.57
C LEU A 18 -12.72 2.37 1.16
N PHE A 19 -11.93 1.40 0.68
CA PHE A 19 -10.56 1.66 0.21
C PHE A 19 -10.50 2.27 -1.20
N SER A 20 -11.54 2.10 -2.03
CA SER A 20 -11.66 2.80 -3.31
C SER A 20 -11.92 4.30 -3.14
N VAL A 21 -12.52 4.70 -2.00
CA VAL A 21 -12.57 6.11 -1.60
C VAL A 21 -11.16 6.51 -1.16
N LYS A 22 -10.39 7.11 -2.08
CA LYS A 22 -9.04 7.64 -1.83
C LYS A 22 -8.98 8.35 -0.46
N PRO A 23 -8.09 7.96 0.47
CA PRO A 23 -7.82 8.79 1.64
C PRO A 23 -7.34 10.14 1.12
N ARG A 24 -8.14 11.18 1.37
CA ARG A 24 -7.99 12.52 0.79
C ARG A 24 -6.85 13.32 1.42
N ASN A 25 -5.77 12.63 1.84
CA ASN A 25 -4.69 13.20 2.64
C ASN A 25 -3.36 13.28 1.86
N GLY A 26 -3.28 12.76 0.63
CA GLY A 26 -2.08 12.80 -0.22
C GLY A 26 -1.94 14.05 -1.11
N ASN A 27 -2.83 15.04 -0.99
CA ASN A 27 -3.06 16.05 -2.03
C ASN A 27 -1.91 17.07 -2.29
N ASN A 28 -0.77 16.99 -1.62
CA ASN A 28 0.31 17.98 -1.76
C ASN A 28 1.72 17.41 -2.02
N LEU A 29 1.85 16.13 -2.39
CA LEU A 29 3.14 15.53 -2.69
C LEU A 29 3.41 15.57 -4.20
N ILE A 30 3.95 16.71 -4.66
CA ILE A 30 4.36 16.91 -6.05
C ILE A 30 5.44 15.87 -6.41
N GLY A 31 5.25 15.14 -7.51
CA GLY A 31 6.23 14.16 -8.02
C GLY A 31 6.07 12.73 -7.47
N ILE A 32 5.10 12.46 -6.58
CA ILE A 32 4.85 11.08 -6.14
C ILE A 32 4.39 10.17 -7.28
N ASP A 33 3.57 10.68 -8.20
CA ASP A 33 3.09 9.90 -9.34
C ASP A 33 4.25 9.40 -10.22
N GLU A 34 5.31 10.20 -10.39
CA GLU A 34 6.51 9.82 -11.14
C GLU A 34 7.26 8.69 -10.42
N HIS A 35 7.49 8.83 -9.12
CA HIS A 35 8.10 7.77 -8.30
C HIS A 35 7.26 6.49 -8.27
N MET A 36 5.93 6.60 -8.24
CA MET A 36 5.02 5.46 -8.31
C MET A 36 5.08 4.75 -9.65
N ASN A 37 5.16 5.49 -10.77
CA ASN A 37 5.31 4.89 -12.09
C ASN A 37 6.60 4.07 -12.24
N GLU A 38 7.68 4.49 -11.57
CA GLU A 38 8.94 3.71 -11.56
C GLU A 38 8.91 2.53 -10.59
N LEU A 39 8.22 2.67 -9.45
CA LEU A 39 8.20 1.67 -8.39
C LEU A 39 7.18 0.56 -8.64
N TYR A 40 6.02 0.88 -9.21
CA TYR A 40 4.93 -0.08 -9.43
C TYR A 40 5.34 -1.32 -10.24
N PRO A 41 6.11 -1.19 -11.35
CA PRO A 41 6.61 -2.35 -12.09
C PRO A 41 7.59 -3.22 -11.29
N ARG A 42 8.28 -2.65 -10.30
CA ARG A 42 9.27 -3.36 -9.47
C ARG A 42 8.63 -4.13 -8.32
N LEU A 43 7.40 -3.78 -7.92
CA LEU A 43 6.63 -4.48 -6.91
C LEU A 43 6.19 -5.88 -7.33
N ASP A 44 6.15 -6.15 -8.64
CA ASP A 44 5.77 -7.44 -9.23
C ASP A 44 4.62 -8.13 -8.47
N LEU A 45 3.50 -7.42 -8.26
CA LEU A 45 2.43 -7.84 -7.35
C LEU A 45 1.78 -9.19 -7.72
N ASN A 46 2.01 -9.67 -8.94
CA ASN A 46 1.51 -10.96 -9.44
C ASN A 46 2.60 -12.05 -9.45
N SER A 47 3.74 -11.81 -8.80
CA SER A 47 4.84 -12.76 -8.73
C SER A 47 4.48 -13.95 -7.85
N ASN A 48 4.78 -15.15 -8.33
CA ASN A 48 4.72 -16.37 -7.53
C ASN A 48 6.08 -16.70 -6.88
N GLN A 49 7.04 -15.76 -6.87
CA GLN A 49 8.42 -16.00 -6.42
C GLN A 49 8.63 -15.85 -4.90
N GLY A 50 7.57 -15.71 -4.11
CA GLY A 50 7.64 -15.64 -2.64
C GLY A 50 7.72 -14.21 -2.11
N VAL A 51 8.48 -14.00 -1.03
CA VAL A 51 8.57 -12.70 -0.33
C VAL A 51 9.54 -11.76 -1.06
N GLN A 52 9.08 -10.57 -1.39
CA GLN A 52 9.91 -9.51 -1.97
C GLN A 52 10.16 -8.39 -0.95
N VAL A 53 11.42 -7.93 -0.88
CA VAL A 53 11.81 -6.77 -0.04
C VAL A 53 12.30 -5.65 -0.96
N ILE A 54 11.75 -4.45 -0.78
CA ILE A 54 12.09 -3.27 -1.57
C ILE A 54 12.56 -2.16 -0.65
N GLY A 55 13.75 -1.62 -0.94
CA GLY A 55 14.32 -0.48 -0.22
C GLY A 55 14.09 0.83 -0.97
N ILE A 56 13.56 1.84 -0.27
CA ILE A 56 13.47 3.23 -0.77
C ILE A 56 14.62 4.02 -0.15
N TRP A 57 15.57 4.48 -0.97
CA TRP A 57 16.80 5.14 -0.51
C TRP A 57 17.14 6.37 -1.36
N GLY A 58 17.90 7.31 -0.78
CA GLY A 58 18.29 8.56 -1.43
C GLY A 58 19.02 9.52 -0.48
N ARG A 59 19.74 10.51 -1.00
CA ARG A 59 20.40 11.56 -0.18
C ARG A 59 19.36 12.55 0.33
N GLY A 60 19.48 12.97 1.59
CA GLY A 60 18.64 14.01 2.22
C GLY A 60 17.33 13.51 2.85
N SER A 61 16.53 14.43 3.39
CA SER A 61 15.25 14.19 4.08
C SER A 61 14.03 14.23 3.16
N MET A 62 14.21 14.13 1.84
CA MET A 62 13.13 14.22 0.87
C MET A 62 12.20 13.01 0.98
N GLY A 63 11.03 13.18 1.59
CA GLY A 63 9.78 12.48 1.26
C GLY A 63 9.75 10.94 1.26
N ARG A 64 10.82 10.23 1.62
CA ARG A 64 10.91 8.76 1.50
C ARG A 64 9.84 8.05 2.31
N SER A 65 9.66 8.46 3.56
CA SER A 65 8.58 7.94 4.42
C SER A 65 7.19 8.30 3.87
N ALA A 66 7.07 9.46 3.19
CA ALA A 66 5.83 9.86 2.55
C ALA A 66 5.53 9.00 1.31
N LEU A 67 6.54 8.69 0.49
CA LEU A 67 6.41 7.74 -0.62
C LEU A 67 6.09 6.33 -0.12
N ALA A 68 6.77 5.85 0.93
CA ALA A 68 6.48 4.54 1.54
C ALA A 68 5.03 4.46 2.03
N ARG A 69 4.53 5.52 2.68
CA ARG A 69 3.13 5.62 3.10
C ARG A 69 2.19 5.58 1.89
N HIS A 70 2.48 6.36 0.84
CA HIS A 70 1.63 6.41 -0.34
C HIS A 70 1.59 5.07 -1.09
N VAL A 71 2.72 4.36 -1.18
CA VAL A 71 2.78 2.99 -1.71
C VAL A 71 1.85 2.09 -0.90
N HIS A 72 1.99 2.07 0.43
CA HIS A 72 1.15 1.28 1.31
C HIS A 72 -0.34 1.55 1.08
N GLU A 73 -0.77 2.82 1.13
CA GLU A 73 -2.16 3.21 0.86
C GLU A 73 -2.66 2.78 -0.53
N SER A 74 -1.76 2.74 -1.52
CA SER A 74 -2.11 2.41 -2.90
C SER A 74 -2.23 0.91 -3.17
N ILE A 75 -1.51 0.04 -2.46
CA ILE A 75 -1.47 -1.40 -2.77
C ILE A 75 -1.96 -2.30 -1.64
N SER A 76 -2.16 -1.78 -0.43
CA SER A 76 -2.49 -2.59 0.74
C SER A 76 -3.75 -3.44 0.57
N HIS A 77 -4.72 -2.92 -0.19
CA HIS A 77 -5.99 -3.60 -0.49
C HIS A 77 -5.83 -4.84 -1.40
N ASN A 78 -4.66 -5.06 -2.00
CA ASN A 78 -4.34 -6.26 -2.77
C ASN A 78 -3.86 -7.41 -1.89
N PHE A 79 -3.66 -7.18 -0.59
CA PHE A 79 -3.17 -8.16 0.37
C PHE A 79 -4.24 -8.47 1.42
N GLU A 80 -4.35 -9.73 1.83
CA GLU A 80 -5.27 -10.19 2.88
C GLU A 80 -4.98 -9.51 4.22
N ALA A 81 -3.71 -9.29 4.54
CA ALA A 81 -3.26 -8.57 5.72
C ALA A 81 -2.14 -7.59 5.35
N HIS A 82 -2.17 -6.40 5.95
CA HIS A 82 -1.17 -5.36 5.73
C HIS A 82 -0.99 -4.50 6.99
N CYS A 83 0.21 -3.95 7.16
CA CYS A 83 0.50 -2.98 8.22
C CYS A 83 1.55 -1.96 7.75
N PHE A 84 1.48 -0.74 8.29
CA PHE A 84 2.47 0.31 8.07
C PHE A 84 3.15 0.66 9.39
N LEU A 85 4.48 0.55 9.42
CA LEU A 85 5.30 0.85 10.60
C LEU A 85 6.03 2.17 10.35
N GLU A 86 5.52 3.25 10.94
CA GLU A 86 6.03 4.61 10.70
C GLU A 86 7.26 4.96 11.55
N ASP A 87 7.31 4.46 12.78
CA ASP A 87 8.35 4.82 13.76
C ASP A 87 8.99 3.55 14.31
N VAL A 88 10.10 3.16 13.68
CA VAL A 88 10.90 2.01 14.10
C VAL A 88 12.06 2.55 14.92
N HIS A 89 11.81 2.83 16.20
CA HIS A 89 12.88 3.18 17.13
C HIS A 89 13.79 1.96 17.32
N GLU A 90 15.06 2.11 16.95
CA GLU A 90 16.13 1.21 17.38
C GLU A 90 16.44 1.51 18.86
N TYR A 91 16.25 0.53 19.73
CA TYR A 91 16.65 0.60 21.14
C TYR A 91 18.16 0.35 21.30
#